data_AF-A0A9D6AFN8-F1
#
_entry.id   AF-A0A9D6AFN8-F1
#
_cell.length_a   1.000
_cell.length_b   1.000
_cell.length_c   1.000
_cell.angle_alpha   90.00
_cell.angle_beta   90.00
_cell.angle_gamma   90.00
#
_symmetry.space_group_name_H-M   'P 1'
#
loop_
_entity.id
_entity.type
_entity.pdbx_description
1 polymer ?
#
loop_
_entity_poly.entity_id
_entity_poly.type
_entity_poly.pdbx_seq_one_letter_code
_entity_poly.pdbx_strand_id
1 'polypeptide(L)'
;MRNRIEREELFREVWDVPLHEVARTLGMTAGGVAKLCDRLQVPRPTRSYWRLSASERRKARPETLPAMDSDTGKNGSASSGSNQTRRKRLPLKARRAQMLDIAGRLCLSEGIDEVTLNRVAREAGISEAQAHNCYARRIDMLSALARREVEEYETSRRAIVLRGRDRMTQIVMSTVNYLIEAGRRGALLQALLLEPEVREIMSGDFERTRTAVSKPIVQAMASTYGMSEEEAYGSNWLVTAISLRAGSLVSSGLLPTENALRLCLPMVMGSIRSHAQAKNRI
;
A
#
# COMPACT_ATOMS: atom_id res chain seq x y z
N MET A 1 -24.06 42.01 17.45
CA MET A 1 -23.12 43.06 17.02
C MET A 1 -22.02 42.42 16.19
N ARG A 2 -21.80 42.89 14.96
CA ARG A 2 -20.87 42.28 13.99
C ARG A 2 -19.53 43.01 14.13
N ASN A 3 -18.63 42.52 15.00
CA ASN A 3 -17.28 43.07 15.13
C ASN A 3 -16.52 42.81 13.84
N ARG A 4 -16.46 43.82 12.98
CA ARG A 4 -15.77 43.81 11.70
C ARG A 4 -14.30 44.14 12.00
N ILE A 5 -13.52 43.15 12.40
CA ILE A 5 -12.07 43.31 12.56
C ILE A 5 -11.45 43.72 11.21
N GLU A 6 -10.59 44.73 11.23
CA GLU A 6 -9.88 45.20 10.04
C GLU A 6 -8.73 44.25 9.67
N ARG A 7 -8.33 44.24 8.40
CA ARG A 7 -7.35 43.28 7.87
C ARG A 7 -5.99 43.39 8.57
N GLU A 8 -5.55 44.63 8.79
CA GLU A 8 -4.32 45.01 9.46
C GLU A 8 -4.34 44.64 10.94
N GLU A 9 -5.50 44.78 11.57
CA GLU A 9 -5.73 44.39 12.96
C GLU A 9 -5.67 42.86 13.11
N LEU A 10 -6.37 42.12 12.25
CA LEU A 10 -6.32 40.66 12.25
C LEU A 10 -4.90 40.14 12.00
N PHE A 11 -4.14 40.78 11.12
CA PHE A 11 -2.73 40.45 10.89
C PHE A 11 -1.89 40.64 12.15
N ARG A 12 -2.08 41.72 12.92
CA ARG A 12 -1.34 41.92 14.16
C ARG A 12 -1.66 40.83 15.18
N GLU A 13 -2.94 40.53 15.38
CA GLU A 13 -3.42 39.56 16.36
C GLU A 13 -2.90 38.14 16.10
N VAL A 14 -3.01 37.65 14.86
CA VAL A 14 -2.62 36.27 14.53
C VAL A 14 -1.12 36.01 14.57
N TRP A 15 -0.29 37.06 14.58
CA TRP A 15 1.17 36.95 14.71
C TRP A 15 1.68 37.19 16.13
N ASP A 16 0.82 37.68 17.03
CA ASP A 16 1.16 37.95 18.43
C ASP A 16 0.74 36.80 19.35
N VAL A 17 -0.49 36.30 19.17
CA VAL A 17 -1.05 35.19 19.98
C VAL A 17 -1.57 34.03 19.12
N PRO A 18 -1.62 32.79 19.65
CA PRO A 18 -2.12 31.64 18.91
C PRO A 18 -3.58 31.80 18.45
N LEU A 19 -3.90 31.18 17.30
CA LEU A 19 -5.18 31.36 16.61
C LEU A 19 -6.44 31.02 17.45
N HIS A 20 -6.30 30.15 18.45
CA HIS A 20 -7.40 29.80 19.35
C HIS A 20 -7.71 30.90 20.37
N GLU A 21 -6.72 31.73 20.72
CA GLU A 21 -6.90 32.90 21.59
C GLU A 21 -7.53 34.05 20.83
N VAL A 22 -7.07 34.32 19.61
CA VAL A 22 -7.72 35.27 18.67
C VAL A 22 -9.19 34.88 18.46
N ALA A 23 -9.47 33.59 18.33
CA ALA A 23 -10.84 33.08 18.19
C ALA A 23 -11.72 33.36 19.41
N ARG A 24 -11.16 33.25 20.62
CA ARG A 24 -11.84 33.57 21.89
C ARG A 24 -12.25 35.04 21.92
N THR A 25 -11.34 35.94 21.54
CA THR A 25 -11.59 37.39 21.49
C THR A 25 -12.64 37.77 20.45
N LEU A 26 -12.64 37.09 19.30
CA LEU A 26 -13.58 37.35 18.21
C LEU A 26 -14.93 36.62 18.37
N GLY A 27 -15.12 35.80 19.40
CA GLY A 27 -16.32 34.98 19.56
C GLY A 27 -16.49 33.94 18.43
N MET A 28 -15.38 33.47 17.86
CA MET A 28 -15.32 32.53 16.74
C MET A 28 -14.66 31.20 17.16
N THR A 29 -14.75 30.18 16.30
CA THR A 29 -13.88 28.99 16.42
C THR A 29 -12.53 29.26 15.74
N ALA A 30 -11.48 28.54 16.13
CA ALA A 30 -10.17 28.65 15.48
C ALA A 30 -10.23 28.42 13.96
N GLY A 31 -11.10 27.50 13.51
CA GLY A 31 -11.38 27.31 12.08
C GLY A 31 -12.14 28.47 11.43
N GLY A 32 -13.00 29.16 12.17
CA GLY A 32 -13.67 30.38 11.74
C GLY A 32 -12.68 31.54 11.52
N VAL A 33 -11.73 31.74 12.44
CA VAL A 33 -10.67 32.74 12.29
C VAL A 33 -9.74 32.40 11.13
N ALA A 34 -9.43 31.11 10.91
CA ALA A 34 -8.65 30.68 9.74
C ALA A 34 -9.34 31.09 8.42
N LYS A 35 -10.64 30.81 8.28
CA LYS A 35 -11.43 31.23 7.10
C LYS A 35 -11.51 32.74 6.95
N LEU A 36 -11.57 33.47 8.06
CA LEU A 36 -11.56 34.93 8.06
C LEU A 36 -10.22 35.47 7.54
N CYS A 37 -9.09 34.89 7.97
CA CYS A 37 -7.77 35.25 7.46
C CYS A 37 -7.64 34.94 5.97
N ASP A 38 -8.15 33.79 5.52
CA ASP A 38 -8.12 33.42 4.10
C ASP A 38 -8.94 34.41 3.26
N ARG A 39 -10.12 34.81 3.74
CA ARG A 39 -11.00 35.80 3.06
C ARG A 39 -10.39 37.19 3.01
N LEU A 40 -9.64 37.58 4.03
CA LEU A 40 -8.97 38.87 4.12
C LEU A 40 -7.53 38.82 3.61
N GLN A 41 -7.09 37.69 3.06
CA GLN A 41 -5.70 37.48 2.59
C GLN A 41 -4.65 37.89 3.64
N VAL A 42 -4.89 37.49 4.89
CA VAL A 42 -3.98 37.72 6.02
C VAL A 42 -3.10 36.47 6.18
N PRO A 43 -1.78 36.57 5.98
CA PRO A 43 -0.88 35.45 6.24
C PRO A 43 -0.87 35.13 7.74
N ARG A 44 -0.78 33.84 8.06
CA ARG A 44 -0.80 33.34 9.45
C ARG A 44 0.49 32.59 9.76
N PRO A 45 0.97 32.59 11.01
CA PRO A 45 2.15 31.82 11.37
C PRO A 45 1.91 30.31 11.25
N THR A 46 2.95 29.59 10.85
CA THR A 46 2.94 28.12 10.81
C THR A 46 2.99 27.53 12.22
N ARG A 47 2.69 26.23 12.36
CA ARG A 47 2.80 25.55 13.66
C ARG A 47 4.23 25.57 14.23
N SER A 48 5.25 25.59 13.37
CA SER A 48 6.65 25.68 13.78
C SER A 48 7.04 27.06 14.31
N TYR A 49 6.42 28.15 13.85
CA TYR A 49 6.66 29.51 14.37
C TYR A 49 6.42 29.59 15.89
N TRP A 50 5.36 28.95 16.39
CA TRP A 50 5.04 28.96 17.83
C TRP A 50 5.98 28.10 18.69
N ARG A 51 6.91 27.35 18.09
CA ARG A 51 7.95 26.60 18.80
C ARG A 51 9.24 27.41 18.99
N LEU A 52 9.35 28.57 18.34
CA LEU A 52 10.50 29.46 18.43
C LEU A 52 10.47 30.29 19.73
N SER A 53 11.65 30.71 20.21
CA SER A 53 11.76 31.64 21.32
C SER A 53 11.14 33.02 20.98
N ALA A 54 10.87 33.84 22.00
CA ALA A 54 10.25 35.15 21.79
C ALA A 54 11.11 36.14 20.96
N SER A 55 12.43 35.98 20.95
CA SER A 55 13.35 36.77 20.12
C SER A 55 13.35 36.30 18.67
N GLU A 56 13.32 34.99 18.44
CA GLU A 56 13.25 34.39 17.09
C GLU A 56 11.91 34.66 16.41
N ARG A 57 10.80 34.62 17.15
CA ARG A 57 9.47 34.98 16.62
C ARG A 57 9.42 36.42 16.14
N ARG A 58 10.01 37.36 16.89
CA ARG A 58 10.10 38.77 16.48
C ARG A 58 10.88 38.96 15.19
N LYS A 59 11.96 38.20 14.98
CA LYS A 59 12.76 38.23 13.74
C LYS A 59 12.06 37.55 12.56
N ALA A 60 11.26 36.51 12.80
CA ALA A 60 10.59 35.73 11.76
C ALA A 60 9.21 36.29 11.35
N ARG A 61 8.69 37.28 12.07
CA ARG A 61 7.42 37.95 11.77
C ARG A 61 7.56 38.81 10.51
N PRO A 62 6.66 38.69 9.51
CA PRO A 62 6.65 39.59 8.36
C PRO A 62 6.46 41.05 8.81
N GLU A 63 7.32 41.95 8.30
CA GLU A 63 7.31 43.37 8.66
C GLU A 63 6.09 44.10 8.08
N THR A 64 5.66 43.71 6.88
CA THR A 64 4.52 44.32 6.18
C THR A 64 3.47 43.29 5.82
N LEU A 65 2.20 43.66 6.03
CA LEU A 65 1.06 42.92 5.51
C LEU A 65 1.08 43.00 3.96
N PRO A 66 1.12 41.87 3.24
CA PRO A 66 1.06 41.89 1.77
C PRO A 66 -0.17 42.63 1.25
N ALA A 67 -0.12 43.26 0.07
CA ALA A 67 -1.30 43.91 -0.53
C ALA A 67 -2.47 42.92 -0.72
N MET A 68 -3.72 43.40 -0.68
CA MET A 68 -4.86 42.57 -1.11
C MET A 68 -4.85 42.50 -2.64
N ASP A 69 -4.92 41.29 -3.20
CA ASP A 69 -5.18 41.13 -4.62
C ASP A 69 -6.59 41.68 -4.91
N SER A 70 -6.70 42.64 -5.82
CA SER A 70 -7.90 43.47 -6.06
C SER A 70 -9.07 42.75 -6.74
N ASP A 71 -9.04 41.42 -6.86
CA ASP A 71 -10.05 40.67 -7.58
C ASP A 71 -11.01 39.96 -6.61
N THR A 72 -12.09 40.65 -6.22
CA THR A 72 -13.20 40.04 -5.48
C THR A 72 -14.55 40.30 -6.16
N GLY A 73 -14.96 39.32 -6.98
CA GLY A 73 -16.33 39.18 -7.51
C GLY A 73 -16.83 37.74 -7.37
N LYS A 74 -17.34 37.39 -6.19
CA LYS A 74 -18.16 36.22 -5.81
C LYS A 74 -18.74 35.40 -6.98
N ASN A 75 -18.38 34.13 -7.09
CA ASN A 75 -19.01 32.99 -6.40
C ASN A 75 -18.39 31.69 -6.89
N GLY A 76 -18.09 30.81 -5.94
CA GLY A 76 -18.15 29.38 -6.15
C GLY A 76 -17.16 28.79 -7.15
N SER A 77 -16.06 28.29 -6.59
CA SER A 77 -15.25 27.20 -7.13
C SER A 77 -14.15 27.58 -8.14
N ALA A 78 -12.97 27.08 -7.80
CA ALA A 78 -11.83 26.82 -8.67
C ALA A 78 -10.99 28.03 -9.16
N SER A 79 -9.81 28.12 -8.55
CA SER A 79 -8.53 27.86 -9.23
C SER A 79 -7.55 29.03 -9.31
N SER A 80 -6.45 28.82 -8.59
CA SER A 80 -5.16 29.46 -8.78
C SER A 80 -4.61 29.22 -10.19
N GLY A 81 -4.00 30.27 -10.73
CA GLY A 81 -3.01 30.21 -11.79
C GLY A 81 -1.75 30.98 -11.35
N SER A 82 -0.91 30.36 -10.51
CA SER A 82 0.53 30.61 -10.58
C SER A 82 1.13 29.47 -11.40
N ASN A 83 1.93 29.83 -12.39
CA ASN A 83 2.41 28.97 -13.47
C ASN A 83 3.56 28.04 -13.03
N GLN A 84 3.44 27.40 -11.86
CA GLN A 84 4.10 26.12 -11.63
C GLN A 84 3.05 25.07 -11.94
N THR A 85 3.16 24.43 -13.12
CA THR A 85 2.43 23.23 -13.56
C THR A 85 1.60 22.65 -12.44
N ARG A 86 0.27 22.90 -12.45
CA ARG A 86 -0.69 22.41 -11.46
C ARG A 86 -0.31 21.00 -11.02
N ARG A 87 0.43 20.86 -9.92
CA ARG A 87 0.75 19.55 -9.35
C ARG A 87 -0.58 19.06 -8.81
N LYS A 88 -1.36 18.38 -9.66
CA LYS A 88 -2.61 17.72 -9.27
C LYS A 88 -2.28 16.95 -8.01
N ARG A 89 -2.94 17.32 -6.90
CA ARG A 89 -2.76 16.63 -5.63
C ARG A 89 -3.08 15.17 -5.87
N LEU A 90 -2.05 14.32 -5.81
CA LEU A 90 -2.21 12.90 -6.09
C LEU A 90 -3.20 12.33 -5.07
N PRO A 91 -4.26 11.61 -5.50
CA PRO A 91 -5.20 10.98 -4.59
C PRO A 91 -4.50 10.06 -3.59
N LEU A 92 -5.03 9.93 -2.37
CA LEU A 92 -4.40 9.14 -1.30
C LEU A 92 -4.07 7.71 -1.73
N LYS A 93 -4.97 7.07 -2.51
CA LYS A 93 -4.75 5.73 -3.08
C LYS A 93 -3.52 5.68 -4.00
N ALA A 94 -3.41 6.64 -4.92
CA ALA A 94 -2.28 6.71 -5.83
C ALA A 94 -0.97 7.10 -5.10
N ARG A 95 -1.07 7.88 -4.02
CA ARG A 95 0.09 8.17 -3.16
C ARG A 95 0.57 6.94 -2.42
N ARG A 96 -0.35 6.15 -1.86
CA ARG A 96 -0.03 4.85 -1.24
C ARG A 96 0.66 3.92 -2.23
N ALA A 97 0.11 3.78 -3.44
CA ALA A 97 0.73 2.98 -4.50
C ALA A 97 2.18 3.41 -4.79
N GLN A 98 2.41 4.72 -4.98
CA GLN A 98 3.77 5.26 -5.17
C GLN A 98 4.71 4.93 -4.02
N MET A 99 4.26 5.05 -2.76
CA MET A 99 5.07 4.70 -1.60
C MET A 99 5.42 3.20 -1.57
N LEU A 100 4.47 2.33 -1.95
CA LEU A 100 4.70 0.89 -2.04
C LEU A 100 5.69 0.55 -3.16
N ASP A 101 5.65 1.24 -4.30
CA ASP A 101 6.62 1.05 -5.39
C ASP A 101 8.05 1.40 -4.94
N ILE A 102 8.20 2.53 -4.25
CA ILE A 102 9.49 2.96 -3.69
C ILE A 102 9.97 1.98 -2.62
N ALA A 103 9.09 1.58 -1.70
CA ALA A 103 9.41 0.64 -0.64
C ALA A 103 9.85 -0.73 -1.20
N GLY A 104 9.16 -1.24 -2.22
CA GLY A 104 9.53 -2.50 -2.88
C GLY A 104 10.90 -2.43 -3.55
N ARG A 105 11.20 -1.32 -4.24
CA ARG A 105 12.52 -1.12 -4.83
C ARG A 105 13.61 -1.04 -3.77
N LEU A 106 13.44 -0.23 -2.73
CA LEU A 106 14.40 -0.11 -1.62
C LEU A 106 14.65 -1.47 -0.95
N CYS A 107 13.58 -2.24 -0.70
CA CYS A 107 13.69 -3.56 -0.09
C CYS A 107 14.57 -4.51 -0.93
N LEU A 108 14.42 -4.49 -2.26
CA LEU A 108 15.19 -5.34 -3.17
C LEU A 108 16.63 -4.85 -3.38
N SER A 109 16.88 -3.53 -3.39
CA SER A 109 18.19 -2.97 -3.70
C SER A 109 19.09 -2.77 -2.48
N GLU A 110 18.52 -2.35 -1.36
CA GLU A 110 19.23 -1.91 -0.16
C GLU A 110 18.88 -2.75 1.08
N GLY A 111 17.87 -3.62 0.99
CA GLY A 111 17.41 -4.47 2.09
C GLY A 111 16.23 -3.89 2.85
N ILE A 112 15.58 -4.73 3.67
CA ILE A 112 14.32 -4.37 4.35
C ILE A 112 14.51 -3.28 5.41
N ASP A 113 15.65 -3.27 6.10
CA ASP A 113 15.94 -2.33 7.18
C ASP A 113 15.96 -0.86 6.71
N GLU A 114 16.38 -0.63 5.46
CA GLU A 114 16.41 0.70 4.84
C GLU A 114 15.02 1.25 4.50
N VAL A 115 13.99 0.40 4.52
CA VAL A 115 12.62 0.77 4.18
C VAL A 115 11.96 1.46 5.37
N THR A 116 12.26 2.75 5.55
CA THR A 116 11.64 3.61 6.57
C THR A 116 10.64 4.59 5.94
N LEU A 117 9.62 5.03 6.70
CA LEU A 117 8.66 6.03 6.21
C LEU A 117 9.36 7.32 5.79
N ASN A 118 10.42 7.74 6.50
CA ASN A 118 11.18 8.96 6.19
C ASN A 118 12.01 8.81 4.92
N ARG A 119 12.66 7.65 4.72
CA ARG A 119 13.39 7.36 3.49
C ARG A 119 12.45 7.33 2.28
N VAL A 120 11.31 6.64 2.40
CA VAL A 120 10.28 6.57 1.36
C VAL A 120 9.68 7.95 1.07
N ALA A 121 9.44 8.77 2.11
CA ALA A 121 8.93 10.13 1.96
C ALA A 121 9.89 11.02 1.15
N ARG A 122 11.18 10.98 1.51
CA ARG A 122 12.24 11.73 0.84
C ARG A 122 12.30 11.38 -0.64
N GLU A 123 12.25 10.10 -0.96
CA GLU A 123 12.33 9.61 -2.33
C GLU A 123 11.05 9.84 -3.14
N ALA A 124 9.89 9.86 -2.47
CA ALA A 124 8.62 10.24 -3.08
C ALA A 124 8.47 11.77 -3.28
N GLY A 125 9.39 12.57 -2.73
CA GLY A 125 9.33 14.03 -2.76
C GLY A 125 8.18 14.60 -1.93
N ILE A 126 7.82 13.95 -0.82
CA ILE A 126 6.74 14.36 0.08
C ILE A 126 7.26 14.63 1.50
N SER A 127 6.46 15.33 2.32
CA SER A 127 6.79 15.53 3.73
C SER A 127 6.57 14.25 4.55
N GLU A 128 7.32 14.11 5.65
CA GLU A 128 7.14 13.04 6.64
C GLU A 128 5.70 12.98 7.16
N ALA A 129 5.08 14.14 7.43
CA ALA A 129 3.68 14.21 7.83
C ALA A 129 2.72 13.62 6.76
N GLN A 130 3.03 13.81 5.47
CA GLN A 130 2.22 13.25 4.39
C GLN A 130 2.43 11.73 4.25
N ALA A 131 3.63 11.23 4.52
CA ALA A 131 3.90 9.80 4.57
C ALA A 131 3.15 9.13 5.73
N HIS A 132 3.17 9.74 6.92
CA HIS A 132 2.39 9.26 8.08
C HIS A 132 0.87 9.30 7.85
N ASN A 133 0.38 10.24 7.04
CA ASN A 133 -1.03 10.24 6.60
C ASN A 133 -1.36 9.08 5.64
N CYS A 134 -0.37 8.52 4.93
CA CYS A 134 -0.56 7.35 4.09
C CYS A 134 -0.51 6.07 4.92
N TYR A 135 0.50 5.95 5.78
CA TYR A 135 0.75 4.80 6.67
C TYR A 135 1.19 5.30 8.04
N ALA A 136 0.48 4.91 9.09
CA ALA A 136 0.81 5.38 10.44
C ALA A 136 2.18 4.86 10.89
N ARG A 137 2.45 3.57 10.66
CA ARG A 137 3.69 2.88 11.03
C ARG A 137 4.37 2.25 9.80
N ARG A 138 5.69 2.02 9.90
CA ARG A 138 6.48 1.23 8.92
C ARG A 138 5.82 -0.12 8.67
N ILE A 139 5.40 -0.80 9.74
CA ILE A 139 4.80 -2.13 9.64
C ILE A 139 3.50 -2.16 8.82
N ASP A 140 2.70 -1.10 8.87
CA ASP A 140 1.47 -0.98 8.08
C ASP A 140 1.80 -0.89 6.58
N MET A 141 2.85 -0.17 6.24
CA MET A 141 3.34 -0.04 4.86
C MET A 141 3.91 -1.36 4.35
N LEU A 142 4.75 -2.04 5.14
CA LEU A 142 5.33 -3.33 4.75
C LEU A 142 4.26 -4.42 4.62
N SER A 143 3.28 -4.45 5.52
CA SER A 143 2.16 -5.39 5.43
C SER A 143 1.25 -5.08 4.24
N ALA A 144 1.04 -3.80 3.92
CA ALA A 144 0.32 -3.39 2.71
C ALA A 144 1.08 -3.77 1.43
N LEU A 145 2.41 -3.67 1.44
CA LEU A 145 3.26 -4.12 0.34
C LEU A 145 3.14 -5.64 0.16
N ALA A 146 3.29 -6.41 1.24
CA ALA A 146 3.15 -7.87 1.21
C ALA A 146 1.78 -8.30 0.66
N ARG A 147 0.69 -7.65 1.10
CA ARG A 147 -0.66 -7.89 0.56
C ARG A 147 -0.75 -7.64 -0.94
N ARG A 148 -0.17 -6.53 -1.42
CA ARG A 148 -0.17 -6.19 -2.84
C ARG A 148 0.54 -7.28 -3.64
N GLU A 149 1.72 -7.72 -3.19
CA GLU A 149 2.45 -8.77 -3.91
C GLU A 149 1.66 -10.08 -3.94
N VAL A 150 1.04 -10.50 -2.83
CA VAL A 150 0.15 -11.68 -2.78
C VAL A 150 -1.06 -11.53 -3.71
N GLU A 151 -1.69 -10.36 -3.74
CA GLU A 151 -2.84 -10.10 -4.61
C GLU A 151 -2.46 -10.14 -6.11
N GLU A 152 -1.24 -9.71 -6.44
CA GLU A 152 -0.72 -9.79 -7.80
C GLU A 152 -0.39 -11.24 -8.22
N TYR A 153 0.16 -12.07 -7.32
CA TYR A 153 0.28 -13.52 -7.53
C TYR A 153 -1.08 -14.15 -7.86
N GLU A 154 -2.10 -13.81 -7.07
CA GLU A 154 -3.45 -14.36 -7.20
C GLU A 154 -4.15 -13.91 -8.49
N THR A 155 -4.00 -12.63 -8.85
CA THR A 155 -4.58 -12.05 -10.07
C THR A 155 -3.98 -12.68 -11.32
N SER A 156 -2.64 -12.81 -11.36
CA SER A 156 -1.90 -13.48 -12.43
C SER A 156 -2.38 -14.94 -12.59
N ARG A 157 -2.52 -15.68 -11.48
CA ARG A 157 -3.01 -17.07 -11.48
C ARG A 157 -4.43 -17.19 -12.04
N ARG A 158 -5.38 -16.37 -11.56
CA ARG A 158 -6.79 -16.45 -11.99
C ARG A 158 -6.96 -16.21 -13.50
N ALA A 159 -6.26 -15.22 -14.05
CA ALA A 159 -6.36 -14.88 -15.47
C ALA A 159 -5.88 -16.02 -16.41
N ILE A 160 -4.93 -16.82 -15.95
CA ILE A 160 -4.31 -17.90 -16.73
C ILE A 160 -5.08 -19.22 -16.57
N VAL A 161 -5.50 -19.57 -15.35
CA VAL A 161 -6.22 -20.82 -15.08
C VAL A 161 -7.54 -20.89 -15.84
N LEU A 162 -8.26 -19.77 -15.99
CA LEU A 162 -9.52 -19.73 -16.72
C LEU A 162 -9.39 -20.05 -18.23
N ARG A 163 -8.17 -20.08 -18.79
CA ARG A 163 -7.92 -20.39 -20.20
C ARG A 163 -7.81 -21.89 -20.49
N GLY A 164 -7.61 -22.72 -19.46
CA GLY A 164 -7.51 -24.17 -19.62
C GLY A 164 -8.87 -24.82 -19.85
N ARG A 165 -9.00 -25.58 -20.95
CA ARG A 165 -10.24 -26.31 -21.30
C ARG A 165 -10.50 -27.52 -20.41
N ASP A 166 -9.45 -28.13 -19.86
CA ASP A 166 -9.51 -29.29 -18.98
C ASP A 166 -8.72 -29.08 -17.68
N ARG A 167 -9.02 -29.89 -16.66
CA ARG A 167 -8.44 -29.77 -15.31
C ARG A 167 -6.92 -29.95 -15.29
N MET A 168 -6.37 -30.82 -16.13
CA MET A 168 -4.94 -31.08 -16.18
C MET A 168 -4.20 -29.85 -16.72
N THR A 169 -4.70 -29.27 -17.83
CA THR A 169 -4.18 -28.01 -18.38
C THR A 169 -4.25 -26.89 -17.35
N GLN A 170 -5.35 -26.77 -16.60
CA GLN A 170 -5.49 -25.75 -15.56
C GLN A 170 -4.44 -25.87 -14.46
N ILE A 171 -4.12 -27.09 -14.02
CA ILE A 171 -3.11 -27.31 -12.97
C ILE A 171 -1.71 -27.00 -13.52
N VAL A 172 -1.38 -27.48 -14.73
CA VAL A 172 -0.09 -27.15 -15.38
C VAL A 172 0.07 -25.63 -15.49
N MET A 173 -0.92 -24.94 -16.03
CA MET A 173 -0.90 -23.50 -16.20
C MET A 173 -0.78 -22.76 -14.86
N SER A 174 -1.47 -23.22 -13.81
CA SER A 174 -1.34 -22.67 -12.46
C SER A 174 0.06 -22.85 -11.90
N THR A 175 0.66 -24.04 -12.02
CA THR A 175 2.01 -24.33 -11.50
C THR A 175 3.07 -23.57 -12.27
N VAL A 176 2.97 -23.51 -13.60
CA VAL A 176 3.87 -22.73 -14.46
C VAL A 176 3.84 -21.27 -14.05
N ASN A 177 2.64 -20.68 -13.97
CA ASN A 177 2.50 -19.28 -13.61
C ASN A 177 3.04 -18.98 -12.21
N TYR A 178 2.71 -19.83 -11.23
CA TYR A 178 3.22 -19.68 -9.87
C TYR A 178 4.75 -19.66 -9.82
N LEU A 179 5.43 -20.56 -10.52
CA LEU A 179 6.90 -20.64 -10.52
C LEU A 179 7.55 -19.48 -11.26
N ILE A 180 6.95 -19.00 -12.36
CA ILE A 180 7.40 -17.79 -13.06
C ILE A 180 7.28 -16.57 -12.13
N GLU A 181 6.14 -16.40 -11.47
CA GLU A 181 5.94 -15.29 -10.54
C GLU A 181 6.83 -15.43 -9.30
N ALA A 182 7.10 -16.65 -8.81
CA ALA A 182 8.08 -16.92 -7.75
C ALA A 182 9.47 -16.37 -8.12
N GLY A 183 9.92 -16.59 -9.36
CA GLY A 183 11.20 -16.05 -9.84
C GLY A 183 11.22 -14.54 -9.98
N ARG A 184 10.06 -13.92 -10.25
CA ARG A 184 9.97 -12.48 -10.53
C ARG A 184 9.75 -11.63 -9.29
N ARG A 185 8.86 -12.06 -8.40
CA ARG A 185 8.38 -11.30 -7.23
C ARG A 185 8.71 -11.96 -5.90
N GLY A 186 9.12 -13.23 -5.92
CA GLY A 186 9.20 -14.05 -4.72
C GLY A 186 10.27 -13.56 -3.74
N ALA A 187 11.36 -12.99 -4.24
CA ALA A 187 12.40 -12.39 -3.41
C ALA A 187 11.85 -11.26 -2.51
N LEU A 188 11.01 -10.37 -3.07
CA LEU A 188 10.40 -9.28 -2.28
C LEU A 188 9.45 -9.82 -1.23
N LEU A 189 8.55 -10.74 -1.61
CA LEU A 189 7.60 -11.33 -0.67
C LEU A 189 8.33 -12.13 0.44
N GLN A 190 9.39 -12.86 0.12
CA GLN A 190 10.21 -13.55 1.11
C GLN A 190 10.89 -12.57 2.07
N ALA A 191 11.53 -11.52 1.55
CA ALA A 191 12.16 -10.50 2.39
C ALA A 191 11.16 -9.88 3.37
N LEU A 192 9.95 -9.54 2.89
CA LEU A 192 8.88 -9.00 3.73
C LEU A 192 8.42 -9.99 4.80
N LEU A 193 8.32 -11.28 4.50
CA LEU A 193 7.88 -12.32 5.43
C LEU A 193 8.98 -12.78 6.41
N LEU A 194 10.24 -12.33 6.24
CA LEU A 194 11.28 -12.51 7.25
C LEU A 194 11.03 -11.62 8.48
N GLU A 195 10.36 -10.48 8.30
CA GLU A 195 9.94 -9.61 9.41
C GLU A 195 8.82 -10.29 10.23
N PRO A 196 9.03 -10.60 11.52
CA PRO A 196 8.08 -11.37 12.33
C PRO A 196 6.69 -10.72 12.43
N GLU A 197 6.63 -9.41 12.66
CA GLU A 197 5.35 -8.68 12.74
C GLU A 197 4.59 -8.72 11.41
N VAL A 198 5.28 -8.65 10.25
CA VAL A 198 4.63 -8.76 8.93
C VAL A 198 4.09 -10.17 8.75
N ARG A 199 4.89 -11.19 9.10
CA ARG A 199 4.48 -12.60 9.00
C ARG A 199 3.25 -12.87 9.86
N GLU A 200 3.20 -12.37 11.08
CA GLU A 200 2.06 -12.54 11.98
C GLU A 200 0.80 -11.92 11.38
N ILE A 201 0.89 -10.66 10.92
CA ILE A 201 -0.22 -9.97 10.25
C ILE A 201 -0.69 -10.75 9.01
N MET A 202 0.24 -11.34 8.25
CA MET A 202 -0.06 -12.07 7.02
C MET A 202 -0.56 -13.49 7.24
N SER A 203 -0.23 -14.13 8.35
CA SER A 203 -0.65 -15.50 8.66
C SER A 203 -2.17 -15.64 8.69
N GLY A 204 -2.88 -14.65 9.24
CA GLY A 204 -4.34 -14.63 9.24
C GLY A 204 -4.94 -14.49 7.83
N ASP A 205 -4.31 -13.71 6.95
CA ASP A 205 -4.78 -13.53 5.58
C ASP A 205 -4.50 -14.77 4.71
N PHE A 206 -3.35 -15.43 4.92
CA PHE A 206 -3.01 -16.70 4.26
C PHE A 206 -3.96 -17.83 4.67
N GLU A 207 -4.29 -17.95 5.96
CA GLU A 207 -5.13 -19.06 6.43
C GLU A 207 -6.57 -18.96 5.91
N ARG A 208 -7.13 -17.74 5.90
CA ARG A 208 -8.43 -17.46 5.28
C ARG A 208 -8.42 -17.80 3.79
N THR A 209 -7.37 -17.37 3.08
CA THR A 209 -7.23 -17.61 1.64
C THR A 209 -7.07 -19.11 1.34
N ARG A 210 -6.23 -19.81 2.10
CA ARG A 210 -5.99 -21.26 1.99
C ARG A 210 -7.29 -22.03 2.12
N THR A 211 -8.09 -21.72 3.14
CA THR A 211 -9.38 -22.37 3.40
C THR A 211 -10.37 -22.12 2.27
N ALA A 212 -10.51 -20.86 1.83
CA ALA A 212 -11.42 -20.48 0.76
C ALA A 212 -11.07 -21.11 -0.60
N VAL A 213 -9.77 -21.24 -0.91
CA VAL A 213 -9.28 -21.77 -2.19
C VAL A 213 -9.27 -23.30 -2.22
N SER A 214 -8.94 -23.96 -1.10
CA SER A 214 -8.76 -25.42 -1.09
C SER A 214 -10.08 -26.18 -1.17
N LYS A 215 -11.15 -25.67 -0.56
CA LYS A 215 -12.43 -26.40 -0.45
C LYS A 215 -13.04 -26.75 -1.83
N PRO A 216 -13.17 -25.82 -2.80
CA PRO A 216 -13.68 -26.18 -4.13
C PRO A 216 -12.78 -27.17 -4.87
N ILE A 217 -11.46 -27.08 -4.68
CA ILE A 217 -10.49 -27.98 -5.32
C ILE A 217 -10.68 -29.41 -4.81
N VAL A 218 -10.74 -29.58 -3.49
CA VAL A 218 -10.92 -30.88 -2.84
C VAL A 218 -12.25 -31.50 -3.21
N GLN A 219 -13.34 -30.72 -3.22
CA GLN A 219 -14.66 -31.19 -3.67
C GLN A 219 -14.65 -31.66 -5.13
N ALA A 220 -13.96 -30.94 -6.02
CA ALA A 220 -13.81 -31.35 -7.41
C ALA A 220 -12.97 -32.63 -7.55
N MET A 221 -11.96 -32.83 -6.69
CA MET A 221 -11.14 -34.05 -6.70
C MET A 221 -11.97 -35.26 -6.26
N ALA A 222 -12.73 -35.15 -5.17
CA ALA A 222 -13.61 -36.21 -4.70
C ALA A 222 -14.64 -36.62 -5.76
N SER A 223 -15.32 -35.66 -6.39
CA SER A 223 -16.35 -35.95 -7.39
C SER A 223 -15.78 -36.47 -8.72
N THR A 224 -14.63 -35.95 -9.17
CA THR A 224 -14.05 -36.32 -10.48
C THR A 224 -13.35 -37.67 -10.41
N TYR A 225 -12.60 -37.93 -9.33
CA TYR A 225 -11.71 -39.08 -9.20
C TYR A 225 -12.20 -40.14 -8.22
N GLY A 226 -13.35 -39.94 -7.56
CA GLY A 226 -13.90 -40.89 -6.58
C GLY A 226 -13.06 -41.01 -5.31
N MET A 227 -12.27 -39.97 -4.99
CA MET A 227 -11.41 -39.96 -3.81
C MET A 227 -12.22 -39.75 -2.54
N SER A 228 -11.78 -40.36 -1.43
CA SER A 228 -12.26 -39.98 -0.10
C SER A 228 -11.87 -38.53 0.22
N GLU A 229 -12.58 -37.90 1.16
CA GLU A 229 -12.26 -36.53 1.60
C GLU A 229 -10.82 -36.44 2.13
N GLU A 230 -10.37 -37.44 2.90
CA GLU A 230 -9.02 -37.52 3.42
C GLU A 230 -7.96 -37.56 2.31
N GLU A 231 -8.12 -38.47 1.34
CA GLU A 231 -7.20 -38.58 0.21
C GLU A 231 -7.17 -37.30 -0.64
N ALA A 232 -8.33 -36.67 -0.85
CA ALA A 232 -8.43 -35.45 -1.64
C ALA A 232 -7.72 -34.26 -0.96
N TYR A 233 -7.87 -34.10 0.36
CA TYR A 233 -7.12 -33.11 1.13
C TYR A 233 -5.62 -33.40 1.14
N GLY A 234 -5.24 -34.64 1.47
CA GLY A 234 -3.84 -35.05 1.53
C GLY A 234 -3.12 -34.81 0.20
N SER A 235 -3.76 -35.19 -0.89
CA SER A 235 -3.25 -34.93 -2.23
C SER A 235 -3.11 -33.45 -2.57
N ASN A 236 -4.13 -32.63 -2.28
CA ASN A 236 -4.06 -31.19 -2.49
C ASN A 236 -2.91 -30.54 -1.69
N TRP A 237 -2.70 -30.99 -0.45
CA TRP A 237 -1.57 -30.53 0.38
C TRP A 237 -0.22 -30.93 -0.20
N LEU A 238 -0.05 -32.17 -0.66
CA LEU A 238 1.20 -32.64 -1.26
C LEU A 238 1.54 -31.86 -2.54
N VAL A 239 0.59 -31.71 -3.45
CA VAL A 239 0.77 -30.93 -4.69
C VAL A 239 1.11 -29.47 -4.38
N THR A 240 0.44 -28.89 -3.39
CA THR A 240 0.71 -27.53 -2.92
C THR A 240 2.11 -27.43 -2.32
N ALA A 241 2.52 -28.36 -1.46
CA ALA A 241 3.82 -28.37 -0.81
C ALA A 241 4.97 -28.48 -1.81
N ILE A 242 4.85 -29.34 -2.82
CA ILE A 242 5.82 -29.46 -3.92
C ILE A 242 5.98 -28.13 -4.63
N SER A 243 4.86 -27.49 -5.00
CA SER A 243 4.86 -26.20 -5.68
C SER A 243 5.49 -25.12 -4.82
N LEU A 244 5.05 -24.98 -3.55
CA LEU A 244 5.57 -23.98 -2.61
C LEU A 244 7.07 -24.15 -2.35
N ARG A 245 7.55 -25.39 -2.21
CA ARG A 245 8.98 -25.65 -2.00
C ARG A 245 9.80 -25.26 -3.23
N ALA A 246 9.35 -25.62 -4.43
CA ALA A 246 9.99 -25.21 -5.67
C ALA A 246 10.00 -23.67 -5.80
N GLY A 247 8.87 -23.01 -5.53
CA GLY A 247 8.77 -21.55 -5.53
C GLY A 247 9.72 -20.89 -4.52
N SER A 248 9.87 -21.47 -3.33
CA SER A 248 10.81 -20.98 -2.32
C SER A 248 12.27 -21.03 -2.79
N LEU A 249 12.69 -22.13 -3.42
CA LEU A 249 14.04 -22.29 -3.99
C LEU A 249 14.29 -21.32 -5.16
N VAL A 250 13.26 -21.08 -5.98
CA VAL A 250 13.32 -20.12 -7.07
C VAL A 250 13.46 -18.70 -6.53
N SER A 251 12.64 -18.34 -5.54
CA SER A 251 12.62 -17.00 -4.94
C SER A 251 13.94 -16.67 -4.23
N SER A 252 14.62 -17.67 -3.66
CA SER A 252 15.93 -17.51 -3.01
C SER A 252 17.12 -17.59 -3.98
N GLY A 253 16.87 -17.76 -5.28
CA GLY A 253 17.92 -17.88 -6.30
C GLY A 253 18.71 -19.20 -6.26
N LEU A 254 18.31 -20.16 -5.41
CA LEU A 254 18.98 -21.46 -5.29
C LEU A 254 18.66 -22.41 -6.45
N LEU A 255 17.56 -22.17 -7.16
CA LEU A 255 17.15 -22.97 -8.31
C LEU A 255 16.60 -22.06 -9.43
N PRO A 256 17.17 -22.09 -10.64
CA PRO A 256 16.61 -21.35 -11.77
C PRO A 256 15.15 -21.76 -12.05
N THR A 257 14.30 -20.80 -12.41
CA THR A 257 12.87 -21.04 -12.69
C THR A 257 12.65 -22.16 -13.70
N GLU A 258 13.46 -22.23 -14.76
CA GLU A 258 13.36 -23.28 -15.77
C GLU A 258 13.63 -24.68 -15.19
N ASN A 259 14.64 -24.81 -14.33
CA ASN A 259 14.94 -26.07 -13.66
C ASN A 259 13.83 -26.45 -12.67
N ALA A 260 13.28 -25.47 -11.95
CA ALA A 260 12.14 -25.69 -11.07
C ALA A 260 10.91 -26.19 -11.85
N LEU A 261 10.62 -25.62 -13.01
CA LEU A 261 9.53 -26.09 -13.89
C LEU A 261 9.76 -27.53 -14.34
N ARG A 262 10.97 -27.84 -14.84
CA ARG A 262 11.34 -29.18 -15.32
C ARG A 262 11.23 -30.25 -14.23
N LEU A 263 11.53 -29.92 -12.98
CA LEU A 263 11.48 -30.86 -11.86
C LEU A 263 10.08 -30.93 -11.23
N CYS A 264 9.42 -29.79 -11.02
CA CYS A 264 8.16 -29.69 -10.31
C CYS A 264 6.97 -30.19 -11.15
N LEU A 265 6.91 -29.87 -12.44
CA LEU A 265 5.76 -30.21 -13.27
C LEU A 265 5.53 -31.73 -13.38
N PRO A 266 6.55 -32.58 -13.64
CA PRO A 266 6.35 -34.02 -13.66
C PRO A 266 5.83 -34.58 -12.34
N MET A 267 6.28 -34.06 -11.20
CA MET A 267 5.81 -34.49 -9.88
C MET A 267 4.34 -34.15 -9.66
N VAL A 268 3.96 -32.90 -9.94
CA VAL A 268 2.55 -32.44 -9.86
C VAL A 268 1.65 -33.24 -10.80
N MET A 269 2.12 -33.49 -12.02
CA MET A 269 1.39 -34.25 -13.03
C MET A 269 1.27 -35.73 -12.68
N GLY A 270 2.31 -36.31 -12.06
CA GLY A 270 2.29 -37.67 -11.53
C GLY A 270 1.19 -37.86 -10.49
N SER A 271 1.04 -36.93 -9.55
CA SER A 271 -0.05 -36.95 -8.57
C SER A 271 -1.42 -36.97 -9.24
N ILE A 272 -1.67 -36.09 -10.22
CA ILE A 272 -2.96 -36.03 -10.93
C ILE A 272 -3.26 -37.32 -11.68
N ARG A 273 -2.27 -37.88 -12.38
CA ARG A 273 -2.41 -39.15 -13.11
C ARG A 273 -2.71 -40.31 -12.16
N SER A 274 -2.11 -40.33 -10.98
CA SER A 274 -2.38 -41.33 -9.95
C SER A 274 -3.84 -41.29 -9.50
N HIS A 275 -4.43 -40.09 -9.32
CA HIS A 275 -5.86 -39.98 -8.96
C HIS A 275 -6.78 -40.52 -10.05
N ALA A 276 -6.45 -40.25 -11.32
CA ALA A 276 -7.22 -40.77 -12.45
C ALA A 276 -7.17 -42.30 -12.56
N GLN A 277 -6.04 -42.92 -12.20
CA GLN A 277 -5.88 -44.38 -12.20
C GLN A 277 -6.60 -45.05 -11.03
N ALA A 278 -6.66 -44.42 -9.86
CA ALA A 278 -7.38 -44.94 -8.69
C ALA A 278 -8.88 -45.15 -8.98
N LYS A 279 -9.49 -44.22 -9.73
CA LYS A 279 -10.88 -44.33 -10.20
C LYS A 279 -11.14 -45.57 -11.05
N ASN A 280 -10.18 -45.99 -11.89
CA ASN A 280 -10.35 -47.12 -12.80
C ASN A 280 -10.14 -48.48 -12.11
N ARG A 281 -9.80 -48.50 -10.82
CA ARG A 281 -9.62 -49.72 -10.02
C ARG A 281 -10.82 -50.06 -9.13
N ILE A 282 -11.82 -49.18 -9.09
CA ILE A 282 -13.11 -49.35 -8.38
C ILE A 282 -14.18 -49.60 -9.44
#